data_AF-A0A846NDI2-F1
#
_entry.id   AF-A0A846NDI2-F1
#
_cell.length_a   1.000
_cell.length_b   1.000
_cell.length_c   1.000
_cell.angle_alpha   90.00
_cell.angle_beta   90.00
_cell.angle_gamma   90.00
#
_symmetry.space_group_name_H-M   'P 1'
#
loop_
_entity.id
_entity.type
_entity.pdbx_description
1 polymer ?
#
loop_
_entity_poly.entity_id
_entity_poly.type
_entity_poly.pdbx_seq_one_letter_code
_entity_poly.pdbx_strand_id
1 'polypeptide(L)'
;MNEGRVDKAVIFGAGPYLFPQFNKMIAETVNKYPDRLIGFARVDPYEGEKAVDELAHAVKDLGMKGLKLHPLFQGFRIDSPVVHTVLEEVRKMDIPVL
;
A
#
# COMPACT_ATOMS: atom_id res chain seq x y z
N MET A 1 6.70 -14.90 13.45
CA MET A 1 7.11 -13.70 14.23
C MET A 1 7.70 -14.07 15.58
N ASN A 2 7.05 -14.90 16.41
CA ASN A 2 7.57 -15.20 17.76
C ASN A 2 8.90 -15.99 17.75
N GLU A 3 8.99 -17.08 16.99
CA GLU A 3 10.24 -17.86 16.86
C GLU A 3 11.37 -17.04 16.24
N GLY A 4 11.05 -16.27 15.19
CA GLY A 4 12.00 -15.36 14.54
C GLY A 4 12.26 -14.06 15.31
N ARG A 5 11.69 -13.87 16.52
CA ARG A 5 11.81 -12.67 17.35
C ARG A 5 11.56 -11.35 16.61
N VAL A 6 10.50 -11.34 15.80
CA VAL A 6 10.01 -10.18 15.07
C VAL A 6 8.87 -9.53 15.85
N ASP A 7 9.07 -8.28 16.27
CA ASP A 7 8.07 -7.52 17.02
C ASP A 7 6.90 -7.08 16.15
N LYS A 8 7.19 -6.46 14.99
CA LYS A 8 6.20 -6.02 14.00
C LYS A 8 6.54 -6.46 12.59
N ALA A 9 5.52 -6.67 11.76
CA ALA A 9 5.67 -6.96 10.34
C ALA A 9 4.86 -5.97 9.50
N VAL A 10 5.45 -5.53 8.38
CA VAL A 10 4.72 -4.80 7.33
C VAL A 10 4.05 -5.83 6.42
N ILE A 11 2.76 -5.66 6.16
CA ILE A 11 1.97 -6.54 5.31
C ILE A 11 1.23 -5.76 4.22
N PHE A 12 1.01 -6.41 3.08
CA PHE A 12 0.32 -5.87 1.91
C PHE A 12 -0.29 -7.03 1.11
N GLY A 13 -1.27 -6.73 0.26
CA GLY A 13 -1.92 -7.73 -0.59
C GLY A 13 -0.98 -8.29 -1.66
N ALA A 14 -0.87 -9.61 -1.77
CA ALA A 14 0.01 -10.27 -2.75
C ALA A 14 -0.70 -10.63 -4.08
N GLY A 15 -2.03 -10.49 -4.16
CA GLY A 15 -2.79 -10.89 -5.34
C GLY A 15 -2.74 -9.88 -6.52
N PRO A 16 -3.20 -10.31 -7.70
CA PRO A 16 -3.24 -9.46 -8.90
C PRO A 16 -4.44 -8.48 -8.86
N TYR A 17 -4.18 -7.22 -9.21
CA TYR A 17 -5.10 -6.19 -9.72
C TYR A 17 -6.49 -6.00 -9.07
N LEU A 18 -6.70 -6.49 -7.84
CA LEU A 18 -7.87 -6.25 -7.00
C LEU A 18 -7.48 -5.43 -5.77
N PHE A 19 -6.77 -4.32 -6.01
CA PHE A 19 -6.10 -3.56 -4.95
C PHE A 19 -7.05 -3.04 -3.87
N PRO A 20 -8.23 -2.46 -4.18
CA PRO A 20 -9.14 -2.01 -3.13
C PRO A 20 -9.63 -3.14 -2.22
N GLN A 21 -9.92 -4.32 -2.79
CA GLN A 21 -10.37 -5.47 -2.01
C GLN A 21 -9.25 -6.01 -1.12
N PHE A 22 -8.02 -6.08 -1.63
CA PHE A 22 -6.87 -6.48 -0.84
C PHE A 22 -6.50 -5.44 0.22
N ASN A 23 -6.57 -4.14 -0.06
CA ASN A 23 -6.35 -3.08 0.92
C ASN A 23 -7.33 -3.23 2.09
N LYS A 24 -8.61 -3.44 1.81
CA LYS A 24 -9.62 -3.72 2.86
C LYS A 24 -9.28 -4.97 3.69
N MET A 25 -8.92 -6.07 3.03
CA MET A 25 -8.54 -7.31 3.72
C MET A 25 -7.30 -7.14 4.61
N ILE A 26 -6.30 -6.37 4.15
CA ILE A 26 -5.12 -6.04 4.94
C ILE A 26 -5.51 -5.16 6.13
N ALA A 27 -6.39 -4.17 5.95
CA ALA A 27 -6.86 -3.31 7.03
C ALA A 27 -7.56 -4.13 8.13
N GLU A 28 -8.46 -5.03 7.72
CA GLU A 28 -9.14 -5.96 8.63
C GLU A 28 -8.17 -6.87 9.36
N THR A 29 -7.08 -7.29 8.71
CA THR A 29 -6.04 -8.13 9.32
C THR A 29 -5.19 -7.33 10.32
N VAL A 30 -4.80 -6.10 9.98
CA VAL A 30 -4.09 -5.19 10.88
C VAL A 30 -4.92 -4.91 12.12
N ASN A 31 -6.23 -4.66 11.97
CA ASN A 31 -7.13 -4.39 13.08
C ASN A 31 -7.26 -5.55 14.06
N LYS A 32 -7.05 -6.81 13.61
CA LYS A 32 -7.00 -7.97 14.51
C LYS A 32 -5.72 -8.02 15.35
N TYR A 33 -4.62 -7.43 14.86
CA TYR A 33 -3.31 -7.50 15.50
C TYR A 33 -2.52 -6.18 15.38
N PRO A 34 -3.06 -5.04 15.86
CA PRO A 34 -2.49 -3.71 15.60
C PRO A 34 -1.11 -3.49 16.22
N ASP A 35 -0.80 -4.22 17.30
CA ASP A 35 0.51 -4.16 17.96
C ASP A 35 1.58 -4.99 17.23
N ARG A 36 1.19 -5.82 16.26
CA ARG A 36 2.08 -6.74 15.54
C ARG A 36 2.16 -6.45 14.04
N LEU A 37 1.14 -5.83 13.45
CA LEU A 37 1.04 -5.67 12.01
C LEU A 37 0.93 -4.20 11.63
N ILE A 38 1.59 -3.84 10.52
CA ILE A 38 1.50 -2.53 9.89
C ILE A 38 1.07 -2.75 8.44
N GLY A 39 -0.03 -2.12 8.03
CA GLY A 39 -0.57 -2.28 6.69
C GLY A 39 0.01 -1.27 5.71
N PHE A 40 0.43 -1.74 4.53
CA PHE A 40 0.76 -0.91 3.38
C PHE A 40 -0.30 -1.10 2.30
N ALA A 41 -0.75 0.02 1.73
CA ALA A 41 -1.67 0.05 0.60
C ALA A 41 -0.96 -0.41 -0.69
N ARG A 42 -1.72 -0.93 -1.63
CA ARG A 42 -1.31 -1.05 -3.04
C ARG A 42 -2.31 -0.30 -3.90
N VAL A 43 -1.84 0.25 -5.01
CA VAL A 43 -2.68 0.87 -6.05
C VAL A 43 -2.12 0.54 -7.42
N ASP A 44 -2.90 0.79 -8.47
CA ASP A 44 -2.44 0.71 -9.86
C ASP A 44 -2.12 2.12 -10.38
N PRO A 45 -0.84 2.50 -10.57
CA PRO A 45 -0.50 3.82 -11.09
C PRO A 45 -1.08 4.14 -12.47
N TYR A 46 -1.41 3.13 -13.29
CA TYR A 46 -2.06 3.35 -14.59
C TYR A 46 -3.47 3.95 -14.48
N GLU A 47 -4.10 3.87 -13.31
CA GLU A 47 -5.42 4.45 -13.07
C GLU A 47 -5.39 5.95 -12.75
N GLY A 48 -4.20 6.56 -12.68
CA GLY A 48 -4.02 8.01 -12.50
C GLY A 48 -4.66 8.52 -11.21
N GLU A 49 -5.57 9.49 -11.32
CA GLU A 49 -6.26 10.09 -10.16
C GLU A 49 -7.06 9.07 -9.35
N LYS A 50 -7.60 8.00 -9.96
CA LYS A 50 -8.29 6.95 -9.20
C LYS A 50 -7.34 6.22 -8.25
N ALA A 51 -6.08 6.07 -8.64
CA ALA A 51 -5.05 5.48 -7.79
C ALA A 51 -4.70 6.40 -6.61
N VAL A 52 -4.74 7.72 -6.82
CA VAL A 52 -4.59 8.73 -5.77
C VAL A 52 -5.75 8.66 -4.79
N ASP A 53 -6.99 8.60 -5.29
CA ASP A 53 -8.20 8.49 -4.46
C ASP A 53 -8.19 7.20 -3.62
N GLU A 54 -7.84 6.07 -4.22
CA GLU A 54 -7.72 4.79 -3.51
C GLU A 54 -6.59 4.83 -2.46
N LEU A 55 -5.44 5.42 -2.78
CA LEU A 55 -4.36 5.59 -1.81
C LEU A 55 -4.82 6.46 -0.63
N ALA A 56 -5.49 7.58 -0.93
CA ALA A 56 -6.02 8.47 0.09
C ALA A 56 -7.04 7.77 0.99
N HIS A 57 -7.95 6.98 0.41
CA HIS A 57 -8.91 6.16 1.16
C HIS A 57 -8.18 5.15 2.06
N ALA A 58 -7.22 4.41 1.50
CA ALA A 58 -6.48 3.40 2.25
C ALA A 58 -5.70 4.00 3.43
N VAL A 59 -5.10 5.18 3.27
CA VAL A 59 -4.33 5.84 4.33
C VAL A 59 -5.24 6.49 5.37
N LYS A 60 -6.23 7.29 4.93
CA LYS A 60 -7.06 8.11 5.81
C LYS A 60 -8.16 7.32 6.50
N ASP A 61 -8.82 6.43 5.77
CA ASP A 61 -9.99 5.71 6.26
C ASP A 61 -9.65 4.29 6.74
N LEU A 62 -8.72 3.59 6.06
CA LEU A 62 -8.33 2.23 6.43
C LEU A 62 -7.09 2.16 7.36
N GLY A 63 -6.44 3.29 7.61
CA GLY A 63 -5.33 3.39 8.55
C GLY A 63 -3.99 2.83 8.05
N MET A 64 -3.83 2.63 6.73
CA MET A 64 -2.57 2.21 6.13
C MET A 64 -1.45 3.21 6.40
N LYS A 65 -0.22 2.71 6.52
CA LYS A 65 0.96 3.50 6.92
C LYS A 65 2.01 3.66 5.82
N GLY A 66 1.70 3.26 4.60
CA GLY A 66 2.61 3.38 3.47
C GLY A 66 2.03 2.81 2.19
N LEU A 67 2.76 3.00 1.09
CA LEU A 67 2.46 2.45 -0.23
C LEU A 67 3.45 1.33 -0.59
N LYS A 68 2.96 0.24 -1.15
CA LYS A 68 3.77 -0.77 -1.83
C LYS A 68 3.54 -0.69 -3.34
N LEU A 69 4.62 -0.50 -4.11
CA LEU A 69 4.64 -0.63 -5.56
C LEU A 69 5.46 -1.85 -5.97
N HIS A 70 5.04 -2.58 -6.99
CA HIS A 70 5.78 -3.72 -7.52
C HIS A 70 6.02 -3.56 -9.03
N PRO A 71 7.00 -2.73 -9.45
CA PRO A 71 7.20 -2.35 -10.85
C PRO A 71 7.17 -3.54 -11.83
N LEU A 72 7.92 -4.61 -11.54
CA LEU A 72 7.98 -5.80 -12.40
C LEU A 72 6.63 -6.54 -12.54
N PHE A 73 5.89 -6.76 -11.44
CA PHE A 73 4.60 -7.47 -11.47
C PHE A 73 3.45 -6.57 -11.92
N GLN A 74 3.57 -5.25 -11.75
CA GLN A 74 2.56 -4.28 -12.18
C GLN A 74 2.81 -3.75 -13.60
N GLY A 75 3.97 -4.05 -14.21
CA GLY A 75 4.25 -3.77 -15.61
C GLY A 75 4.78 -2.37 -15.92
N PHE A 76 5.35 -1.66 -14.95
CA PHE A 76 5.94 -0.33 -15.14
C PHE A 76 7.39 -0.25 -14.67
N ARG A 77 8.10 0.79 -15.10
CA ARG A 77 9.39 1.17 -14.51
C ARG A 77 9.18 2.18 -13.40
N ILE A 78 10.00 2.13 -12.35
CA ILE A 78 9.86 3.05 -11.21
C ILE A 78 10.20 4.50 -11.55
N ASP A 79 10.97 4.73 -12.62
CA ASP A 79 11.30 6.05 -13.17
C ASP A 79 10.34 6.50 -14.28
N SER A 80 9.27 5.74 -14.53
CA SER A 80 8.27 6.09 -15.55
C SER A 80 7.34 7.20 -15.04
N PRO A 81 6.93 8.15 -15.90
CA PRO A 81 5.94 9.18 -15.53
C PRO A 81 4.63 8.64 -14.97
N VAL A 82 4.27 7.38 -15.28
CA VAL A 82 3.03 6.75 -14.78
C VAL A 82 2.96 6.69 -13.25
N VAL A 83 4.10 6.64 -12.55
CA VAL A 83 4.09 6.60 -11.07
C VAL A 83 4.12 7.98 -10.43
N HIS A 84 4.41 9.05 -11.20
CA HIS A 84 4.65 10.39 -10.63
C HIS A 84 3.46 10.88 -9.83
N THR A 85 2.24 10.76 -10.37
CA THR A 85 1.01 11.23 -9.71
C THR A 85 0.82 10.59 -8.34
N VAL A 86 1.01 9.27 -8.23
CA VAL A 86 0.88 8.54 -6.96
C VAL A 86 2.03 8.87 -6.02
N LEU A 87 3.28 8.97 -6.51
CA LEU A 87 4.44 9.30 -5.68
C LEU A 87 4.39 10.74 -5.14
N GLU A 88 3.84 11.68 -5.91
CA GLU A 88 3.58 13.04 -5.45
C GLU A 88 2.56 13.05 -4.30
N GLU A 89 1.52 12.22 -4.37
CA GLU A 89 0.57 12.10 -3.27
C GLU A 89 1.19 11.46 -2.03
N VAL A 90 1.96 10.38 -2.20
CA VAL A 90 2.76 9.76 -1.11
C VAL A 90 3.63 10.81 -0.41
N ARG A 91 4.31 11.68 -1.18
CA ARG A 91 5.13 12.76 -0.65
C ARG A 91 4.30 13.77 0.15
N LYS A 92 3.13 14.19 -0.34
CA LYS A 92 2.24 15.11 0.39
C LYS A 92 1.71 14.51 1.69
N MET A 93 1.42 13.21 1.70
CA MET A 93 0.94 12.49 2.86
C MET A 93 2.03 12.17 3.89
N ASP A 94 3.31 12.38 3.55
CA ASP A 94 4.48 12.04 4.37
C ASP A 94 4.48 10.56 4.82
N ILE A 95 4.18 9.66 3.89
CA ILE A 95 4.19 8.21 4.13
C ILE A 95 5.33 7.53 3.35
N PRO A 96 5.89 6.43 3.86
CA PRO A 96 6.89 5.65 3.15
C PRO A 96 6.33 4.93 1.91
N VAL A 97 7.21 4.68 0.94
CA VAL A 97 6.96 3.80 -0.21
C VAL A 97 7.97 2.65 -0.23
N LEU A 98 7.50 1.44 -0.54
CA LEU A 98 8.26 0.19 -0.64
C LEU A 98 8.09 -0.49 -2.01
#